data_AF-A0A1F8MMZ2-F1
#
_entry.id   AF-A0A1F8MMZ2-F1
#
_cell.length_a   1.000
_cell.length_b   1.000
_cell.length_c   1.000
_cell.angle_alpha   90.00
_cell.angle_beta   90.00
_cell.angle_gamma   90.00
#
_symmetry.space_group_name_H-M   'P 1'
#
loop_
_entity.id
_entity.type
_entity.pdbx_description
1 polymer ?
#
loop_
_entity_poly.entity_id
_entity_poly.type
_entity_poly.pdbx_seq_one_letter_code
_entity_poly.pdbx_strand_id
1 'polypeptide(L)' 'MQSIISGRLAGLEDTKVSVQLRTGEIKVYPRKELEVSLQWVFENMGQPVICLLKDGVVTELKPLSQKVTV' A
#
# COMPACT_ATOMS: atom_id res chain seq x y z
N MET A 1 15.70 -0.68 -8.31
CA MET A 1 15.99 -1.25 -6.96
C MET A 1 14.64 -1.54 -6.31
N GLN A 2 14.41 -2.74 -5.75
CA GLN A 2 13.11 -3.11 -5.17
C GLN A 2 13.12 -2.87 -3.66
N SER A 3 12.15 -2.12 -3.15
CA SER A 3 12.04 -1.76 -1.73
C SER A 3 10.69 -2.21 -1.19
N ILE A 4 10.67 -2.69 0.05
CA ILE A 4 9.43 -3.08 0.74
C ILE A 4 9.18 -2.08 1.86
N ILE A 5 7.97 -1.54 1.92
CA ILE A 5 7.54 -0.67 3.02
C ILE A 5 6.32 -1.27 3.71
N SER A 6 6.16 -0.93 4.99
CA SER A 6 4.97 -1.30 5.77
C SER A 6 4.42 -0.09 6.50
N GLY A 7 3.10 -0.06 6.66
CA GLY A 7 2.39 1.03 7.31
C GLY A 7 0.91 0.73 7.39
N ARG A 8 0.09 1.74 7.63
CA ARG A 8 -1.37 1.65 7.56
C ARG A 8 -1.85 2.28 6.27
N LEU A 9 -2.83 1.63 5.63
CA LEU A 9 -3.45 2.19 4.43
C LEU A 9 -4.21 3.46 4.79
N ALA A 10 -3.81 4.58 4.19
CA ALA A 10 -4.39 5.89 4.45
C ALA A 10 -5.22 6.42 3.27
N GLY A 11 -5.12 5.80 2.09
CA GLY A 11 -5.95 6.14 0.94
C GLY A 11 -5.42 5.61 -0.38
N LEU A 12 -6.28 5.63 -1.39
CA LEU A 12 -5.97 5.26 -2.77
C LEU A 12 -6.71 6.19 -3.72
N GLU A 13 -5.97 6.69 -4.71
CA GLU A 13 -6.46 7.44 -5.85
C GLU A 13 -6.05 6.71 -7.13
N ASP A 14 -6.60 7.08 -8.29
CA ASP A 14 -6.27 6.43 -9.58
C ASP A 14 -4.76 6.32 -9.82
N THR A 15 -4.01 7.36 -9.43
CA THR A 15 -2.57 7.49 -9.70
C THR A 15 -1.69 7.38 -8.46
N LYS A 16 -2.25 7.31 -7.24
CA LYS A 16 -1.49 7.39 -5.99
C LYS A 16 -2.01 6.46 -4.90
N VAL A 17 -1.11 6.07 -4.00
CA VAL A 17 -1.40 5.33 -2.76
C VAL A 17 -0.81 6.10 -1.59
N SER A 18 -1.60 6.27 -0.53
CA SER A 18 -1.17 6.92 0.71
C SER A 18 -0.99 5.89 1.81
N VAL A 19 0.18 5.87 2.44
CA VAL A 19 0.53 4.95 3.51
C VAL A 19 1.03 5.74 4.72
N GLN A 20 0.39 5.54 5.87
CA GLN A 20 0.87 6.06 7.14
C GLN A 20 1.94 5.14 7.72
N LEU A 21 3.17 5.65 7.84
CA LEU A 21 4.28 4.93 8.43
C LEU A 21 4.13 4.81 9.96
N ARG A 22 4.95 3.95 10.58
CA ARG A 22 4.98 3.80 12.05
C ARG A 22 5.37 5.07 12.80
N THR A 23 6.08 5.98 12.12
CA THR A 23 6.44 7.31 12.66
C THR A 23 5.23 8.26 12.75
N GLY A 24 4.08 7.88 12.16
CA GLY A 24 2.91 8.75 12.01
C GLY A 24 2.91 9.57 10.71
N GLU A 25 4.04 9.62 10.01
CA GLU A 25 4.17 10.32 8.71
C GLU A 25 3.34 9.62 7.64
N ILE A 26 2.57 10.40 6.86
CA ILE A 26 1.87 9.90 5.67
C ILE A 26 2.78 10.10 4.46
N LYS A 27 3.16 9.01 3.81
CA LYS A 27 3.85 9.05 2.53
C LYS A 27 2.90 8.71 1.40
N VAL A 28 3.01 9.48 0.33
CA VAL A 28 2.24 9.29 -0.89
C VAL A 28 3.17 8.76 -1.96
N TYR A 29 2.79 7.63 -2.56
CA TYR A 29 3.55 6.99 -3.61
C TYR A 29 2.73 6.96 -4.89
N PRO A 30 3.35 7.17 -6.06
CA PRO A 30 2.70 6.86 -7.32
C PRO A 30 2.36 5.36 -7.36
N ARG A 31 1.20 5.02 -7.93
CA ARG A 31 0.87 3.63 -8.30
C ARG A 31 0.86 3.50 -9.81
N LYS A 32 1.35 2.37 -10.30
CA LYS A 32 1.28 2.00 -11.71
C LYS A 32 0.84 0.56 -11.78
N GLU A 33 -0.24 0.32 -12.52
CA GLU A 33 -0.75 -1.04 -12.77
C GLU A 33 -1.08 -1.83 -11.48
N LEU A 34 -1.32 -1.13 -10.36
CA LEU A 34 -1.74 -1.77 -9.11
C LEU A 34 -3.20 -2.22 -9.25
N GLU A 35 -3.42 -3.53 -9.34
CA GLU A 35 -4.73 -4.18 -9.52
C GLU A 35 -5.61 -4.18 -8.25
N VAL A 36 -5.47 -3.16 -7.40
CA VAL A 36 -6.29 -3.01 -6.20
C VAL A 36 -7.45 -2.06 -6.48
N SER A 37 -8.66 -2.53 -6.19
CA SER A 37 -9.90 -1.76 -6.35
C SER A 37 -10.09 -0.74 -5.23
N LEU A 38 -10.81 0.35 -5.51
CA LEU A 38 -11.18 1.37 -4.51
C LEU A 38 -12.04 0.77 -3.38
N GLN A 39 -12.90 -0.20 -3.69
CA GLN A 39 -13.70 -0.91 -2.70
C GLN A 39 -12.81 -1.65 -1.70
N TRP A 40 -11.83 -2.41 -2.18
CA TRP A 40 -10.90 -3.12 -1.31
C TRP A 40 -10.17 -2.15 -0.39
N VAL A 41 -9.77 -0.98 -0.91
CA VAL A 41 -9.11 0.05 -0.09
C VAL A 41 -10.03 0.58 0.98
N PHE A 42 -11.28 0.90 0.63
CA PHE A 42 -12.26 1.35 1.61
C PHE A 42 -12.46 0.33 2.74
N GLU A 43 -12.56 -0.96 2.40
CA GLU A 43 -12.68 -2.07 3.37
C GLU A 43 -11.43 -2.25 4.24
N ASN A 44 -10.25 -1.86 3.73
CA ASN A 44 -8.96 -2.02 4.39
C ASN A 44 -8.36 -0.69 4.90
N MET A 45 -9.14 0.39 4.94
CA MET A 45 -8.68 1.68 5.45
C MET A 45 -8.22 1.56 6.91
N GLY A 46 -7.06 2.13 7.23
CA GLY A 46 -6.45 2.05 8.55
C GLY A 46 -5.85 0.69 8.91
N GLN A 47 -6.05 -0.35 8.10
CA GLN A 47 -5.44 -1.66 8.31
C GLN A 47 -3.93 -1.62 8.00
N PRO A 48 -3.12 -2.42 8.70
CA PRO A 48 -1.72 -2.57 8.37
C PRO A 48 -1.56 -3.24 6.99
N VAL A 49 -0.72 -2.67 6.14
CA VAL A 49 -0.42 -3.14 4.79
C VAL A 49 1.08 -3.20 4.53
N ILE A 50 1.47 -4.08 3.60
CA ILE A 50 2.80 -4.15 3.01
C ILE A 50 2.68 -3.68 1.57
N CYS A 51 3.55 -2.74 1.17
CA CYS A 51 3.61 -2.25 -0.21
C CYS A 51 4.97 -2.62 -0.81
N LEU A 52 4.94 -3.15 -2.02
CA LEU A 52 6.13 -3.41 -2.83
C LEU A 52 6.38 -2.20 -3.74
N LEU A 53 7.54 -1.59 -3.59
CA LEU A 53 7.99 -0.47 -4.41
C LEU A 53 9.00 -0.94 -5.45
N LYS A 54 8.76 -0.58 -6.70
CA LYS A 54 9.71 -0.74 -7.80
C LYS A 54 9.94 0.64 -8.43
N ASP A 55 11.19 1.10 -8.35
CA ASP A 55 11.62 2.41 -8.89
C ASP A 55 10.75 3.59 -8.38
N GLY A 56 10.38 3.53 -7.09
CA GLY A 56 9.57 4.56 -6.42
C GLY A 56 8.06 4.44 -6.59
N VAL A 57 7.59 3.43 -7.32
CA VAL A 57 6.18 3.20 -7.63
C VAL A 57 5.66 1.96 -6.89
N VAL A 58 4.44 2.04 -6.35
CA VAL A 58 3.76 0.87 -5.75
C VAL A 58 3.27 -0.06 -6.84
N THR A 59 3.77 -1.30 -6.82
CA THR A 59 3.39 -2.36 -7.76
C THR A 59 2.56 -3.47 -7.12
N GLU A 60 2.63 -3.61 -5.79
CA GLU A 60 1.83 -4.59 -5.06
C GLU A 60 1.45 -4.04 -3.69
N LEU A 61 0.25 -4.37 -3.21
CA LEU A 61 -0.26 -3.95 -1.92
C LEU A 61 -1.02 -5.11 -1.27
N LYS A 62 -0.59 -5.51 -0.07
CA LYS A 62 -1.12 -6.67 0.65
C LYS A 62 -1.51 -6.29 2.08
N PRO A 63 -2.63 -6.78 2.61
CA PRO A 63 -2.94 -6.63 4.02
C PRO A 63 -1.96 -7.47 4.84
N LEU A 64 -1.42 -6.89 5.92
CA LEU A 64 -0.49 -7.58 6.82
C LEU A 64 -1.16 -8.75 7.55
N SER A 65 -2.50 -8.76 7.59
CA SER A 65 -3.36 -9.79 8.17
C SER A 65 -3.51 -11.04 7.30
N GLN A 66 -3.13 -11.00 6.01
CA GLN A 66 -3.14 -12.21 5.18
C GLN A 66 -1.91 -13.07 5.51
N LYS A 67 -2.15 -14.20 6.18
CA LYS A 67 -1.16 -15.29 6.24
C LYS A 67 -0.69 -15.57 4.82
N VAL A 68 0.60 -15.33 4.55
CA VAL A 68 1.24 -15.80 3.34
C VAL A 68 1.23 -17.33 3.43
N THR A 69 0.32 -17.97 2.71
CA THR A 69 0.38 -19.41 2.49
C THR A 69 1.51 -19.64 1.50
N VAL A 70 2.55 -20.35 1.95
CA VAL A 70 3.71 -20.80 1.16
C VAL A 70 3.31 -22.01 0.33
#